data_AF-A0A3L7A8H9-F1
#
_entry.id   AF-A0A3L7A8H9-F1
#
_cell.length_a   1.000
_cell.length_b   1.000
_cell.length_c   1.000
_cell.angle_alpha   90.00
_cell.angle_beta   90.00
_cell.angle_gamma   90.00
#
_symmetry.space_group_name_H-M   'P 1'
#
loop_
_entity.id
_entity.type
_entity.pdbx_description
1 polymer ?
#
loop_
_entity_poly.entity_id
_entity_poly.type
_entity_poly.pdbx_seq_one_letter_code
_entity_poly.pdbx_strand_id
1 'polypeptide(L)'
;MLQQLSGAPKPGERLADLRAVSDSDQLAMDAPCKNDTVHFLATAYPPSSELRPPVLRSWNVNDQSFTEHLLVDERGTPAPVTHPSYGFMVDGMNSHSLRDGNLDWMGVFNSVNTTELSTGVTRELFTVPGDIDVAADLRAPTFTDTSFVSATIWDERDKATVTIQDRLTGDVTSTFEVPFAVRARDQGLILRSVAVRPGL
;
A
#
# COMPACT_ATOMS: atom_id res chain seq x y z
N MET A 1 -4.08 14.56 17.72
CA MET A 1 -3.90 15.01 16.33
C MET A 1 -2.45 15.44 16.16
N LEU A 2 -1.58 14.50 15.76
CA LEU A 2 -0.19 14.79 15.39
C LEU A 2 -0.18 14.98 13.87
N GLN A 3 -0.15 16.23 13.41
CA GLN A 3 0.23 16.51 12.03
C GLN A 3 1.74 16.60 11.99
N GLN A 4 2.39 15.61 11.36
CA GLN A 4 3.76 15.79 10.91
C GLN A 4 3.71 16.25 9.45
N LEU A 5 3.36 17.52 9.24
CA LEU A 5 3.73 18.22 8.01
C LEU A 5 5.25 18.38 8.07
N SER A 6 5.99 17.48 7.41
CA SER A 6 7.46 17.52 7.35
C SER A 6 7.99 18.68 6.48
N GLY A 7 7.10 19.45 5.86
CA GLY A 7 7.44 20.63 5.08
C GLY A 7 7.80 21.80 5.99
N ALA A 8 9.10 22.06 6.16
CA ALA A 8 9.54 23.40 6.50
C ALA A 8 8.84 24.38 5.53
N PRO A 9 8.28 25.52 5.99
CA PRO A 9 7.54 26.44 5.12
C PRO A 9 8.47 26.98 4.04
N LYS A 10 8.53 26.29 2.90
CA LYS A 10 9.22 26.75 1.70
C LYS A 10 8.27 27.71 0.99
N PRO A 11 8.78 28.83 0.44
CA PRO A 11 7.98 29.67 -0.44
C PRO A 11 7.39 28.80 -1.57
N GLY A 12 6.07 28.65 -1.61
CA GLY A 12 5.35 27.89 -2.64
C GLY A 12 4.58 26.65 -2.17
N GLU A 13 4.85 26.12 -0.97
CA GLU A 13 3.99 25.08 -0.38
C GLU A 13 2.83 25.76 0.35
N ARG A 14 1.58 25.36 0.03
CA ARG A 14 0.38 25.81 0.73
C ARG A 14 -0.40 24.60 1.22
N LEU A 15 -0.94 24.68 2.43
CA LEU A 15 -1.96 23.74 2.88
C LEU A 15 -3.16 23.87 1.94
N ALA A 16 -3.48 22.80 1.22
CA ALA A 16 -4.60 22.79 0.29
C ALA A 16 -5.92 22.71 1.05
N ASP A 17 -6.02 21.78 2.01
CA ASP A 17 -7.19 21.57 2.86
C ASP A 17 -6.81 20.68 4.06
N LEU A 18 -7.66 20.64 5.08
CA LEU A 18 -7.53 19.77 6.26
C LEU A 18 -8.88 19.19 6.66
N ARG A 19 -8.95 17.86 6.72
CA ARG A 19 -10.15 17.15 7.13
C ARG A 19 -9.94 16.38 8.43
N ALA A 20 -10.84 16.58 9.39
CA ALA A 20 -10.96 15.68 10.52
C ALA A 20 -11.56 14.35 10.04
N VAL A 21 -10.87 13.25 10.31
CA VAL A 21 -11.34 11.88 10.08
C VAL A 21 -11.56 11.20 11.43
N SER A 22 -12.33 10.11 11.44
CA SER A 22 -12.36 9.20 12.58
C SER A 22 -10.92 8.76 12.91
N ASP A 23 -10.61 8.65 14.20
CA ASP A 23 -9.27 8.29 14.68
C ASP A 23 -8.79 7.03 13.94
N SER A 24 -7.54 7.06 13.48
CA SER A 24 -7.05 6.05 12.55
C SER A 24 -5.53 6.02 12.49
N ASP A 25 -5.00 4.86 12.12
CA ASP A 25 -3.64 4.72 11.64
C ASP A 25 -3.62 4.60 10.11
N GLN A 26 -2.73 5.36 9.47
CA GLN A 26 -2.56 5.39 8.02
C GLN A 26 -1.31 4.58 7.68
N LEU A 27 -1.52 3.52 6.88
CA LEU A 27 -0.55 2.43 6.79
C LEU A 27 0.30 2.45 5.52
N ALA A 28 0.25 3.52 4.72
CA ALA A 28 1.02 3.59 3.47
C ALA A 28 1.73 4.94 3.31
N MET A 29 2.93 4.86 2.74
CA MET A 29 3.79 6.01 2.44
C MET A 29 3.28 6.84 1.25
N ASP A 30 2.45 6.25 0.40
CA ASP A 30 1.86 6.88 -0.78
C ASP A 30 0.33 6.81 -0.75
N ALA A 31 -0.31 7.85 -1.30
CA ALA A 31 -1.75 7.94 -1.45
C ALA A 31 -2.07 8.21 -2.94
N PRO A 32 -2.48 7.19 -3.71
CA PRO A 32 -2.74 7.35 -5.13
C PRO A 32 -3.82 8.40 -5.40
N CYS A 33 -3.60 9.24 -6.41
CA CYS A 33 -4.51 10.33 -6.77
C CYS A 33 -4.94 10.22 -8.23
N LYS A 34 -6.25 10.35 -8.49
CA LYS A 34 -6.82 10.41 -9.84
C LYS A 34 -8.03 11.35 -9.84
N ASN A 35 -8.13 12.23 -10.83
CA ASN A 35 -9.24 13.19 -10.96
C ASN A 35 -9.50 13.97 -9.65
N ASP A 36 -8.46 14.56 -9.08
CA ASP A 36 -8.49 15.32 -7.82
C ASP A 36 -8.96 14.51 -6.60
N THR A 37 -9.05 13.18 -6.71
CA THR A 37 -9.46 12.30 -5.61
C THR A 37 -8.27 11.49 -5.13
N VAL A 38 -7.92 11.67 -3.86
CA VAL A 38 -6.90 10.92 -3.16
C VAL A 38 -7.53 9.71 -2.51
N HIS A 39 -6.93 8.55 -2.71
CA HIS A 39 -7.36 7.29 -2.11
C HIS A 39 -6.31 6.79 -1.13
N PHE A 40 -6.76 6.31 0.02
CA PHE A 40 -5.86 5.72 1.01
C PHE A 40 -6.57 4.68 1.86
N LEU A 41 -5.78 3.71 2.31
CA LEU A 41 -6.20 2.65 3.21
C LEU A 41 -5.81 3.04 4.63
N ALA A 42 -6.72 2.77 5.56
CA ALA A 42 -6.50 3.07 6.96
C ALA A 42 -7.14 2.00 7.85
N THR A 43 -6.72 1.99 9.12
CA THR A 43 -7.46 1.29 10.17
C THR A 43 -8.36 2.30 10.86
N ALA A 44 -9.68 2.08 10.86
CA ALA A 44 -10.60 2.94 11.60
C ALA A 44 -10.63 2.58 13.09
N TYR A 45 -10.76 3.57 13.97
CA TYR A 45 -10.99 3.41 15.41
C TYR A 45 -12.37 3.96 15.80
N PRO A 46 -13.45 3.17 15.66
CA PRO A 46 -14.78 3.60 16.05
C PRO A 46 -14.82 3.87 17.57
N PRO A 47 -15.38 5.00 18.04
CA PRO A 47 -15.31 5.43 19.44
C PRO A 47 -15.84 4.42 20.48
N SER A 48 -16.70 3.49 20.06
CA SER A 48 -17.38 2.51 20.91
C SER A 48 -17.10 1.06 20.52
N SER A 49 -16.04 0.81 19.75
CA SER A 49 -15.71 -0.53 19.26
C SER A 49 -14.26 -0.89 19.57
N GLU A 50 -14.06 -2.09 20.11
CA GLU A 50 -12.74 -2.70 20.15
C GLU A 50 -12.30 -3.19 18.76
N LEU A 51 -13.25 -3.34 17.83
CA LEU A 51 -12.93 -3.68 16.44
C LEU A 51 -12.32 -2.47 15.75
N ARG A 52 -11.19 -2.74 15.08
CA ARG A 52 -10.40 -1.76 14.34
C ARG A 52 -10.41 -2.14 12.85
N PRO A 53 -11.52 -1.90 12.14
CA PRO A 53 -11.68 -2.43 10.80
C PRO A 53 -10.82 -1.65 9.78
N PRO A 54 -10.30 -2.35 8.76
CA PRO A 54 -9.70 -1.69 7.60
C PRO A 54 -10.76 -0.93 6.79
N VAL A 55 -10.43 0.27 6.34
CA VAL A 55 -11.27 1.13 5.51
C VAL A 55 -10.53 1.67 4.30
N LEU A 56 -11.27 1.83 3.21
CA LEU A 56 -10.88 2.63 2.05
C LEU A 56 -11.51 4.00 2.22
N ARG A 57 -10.67 5.04 2.16
CA ARG A 57 -11.11 6.44 2.14
C ARG A 57 -10.81 7.04 0.80
N SER A 58 -11.78 7.79 0.28
CA SER A 58 -11.62 8.60 -0.92
C SER A 58 -11.95 10.03 -0.58
N TRP A 59 -11.04 10.95 -0.89
CA TRP A 59 -11.21 12.37 -0.62
C TRP A 59 -10.95 13.16 -1.89
N ASN A 60 -12.00 13.79 -2.41
CA ASN A 60 -11.86 14.74 -3.49
C ASN A 60 -11.44 16.10 -2.93
N VAL A 61 -10.27 16.59 -3.33
CA VAL A 61 -9.70 17.84 -2.80
C VAL A 61 -10.29 19.09 -3.45
N ASN A 62 -11.01 18.93 -4.57
CA ASN A 62 -11.63 20.04 -5.29
C ASN A 62 -13.01 20.39 -4.70
N ASP A 63 -13.89 19.40 -4.55
CA ASP A 63 -15.25 19.59 -4.02
C ASP A 63 -15.41 19.23 -2.54
N GLN A 64 -14.34 18.76 -1.91
CA GLN A 64 -14.28 18.32 -0.50
C GLN A 64 -15.20 17.15 -0.16
N SER A 65 -15.69 16.40 -1.16
CA SER A 65 -16.43 15.18 -0.93
C SER A 65 -15.51 14.09 -0.34
N PHE A 66 -16.08 13.29 0.56
CA PHE A 66 -15.35 12.23 1.25
C PHE A 66 -16.24 11.01 1.37
N THR A 67 -15.69 9.85 1.02
CA THR A 67 -16.32 8.56 1.25
C THR A 67 -15.40 7.68 2.08
N GLU A 68 -16.03 6.82 2.88
CA GLU A 68 -15.35 5.78 3.66
C GLU A 68 -16.13 4.48 3.45
N HIS A 69 -15.40 3.44 3.04
CA HIS A 69 -15.96 2.11 2.82
C HIS A 69 -15.19 1.11 3.68
N LEU A 70 -15.90 0.24 4.39
CA LEU A 70 -15.29 -0.91 5.04
C LEU A 70 -14.71 -1.84 3.97
N LEU A 71 -13.53 -2.40 4.22
CA LEU A 71 -13.01 -3.47 3.38
C LEU A 71 -13.77 -4.76 3.71
N VAL A 72 -14.54 -5.23 2.74
CA VAL A 72 -15.36 -6.44 2.83
C VAL A 72 -15.02 -7.40 1.70
N ASP A 73 -15.27 -8.69 1.86
CA ASP A 73 -15.24 -9.66 0.76
C ASP A 73 -16.49 -9.53 -0.13
N GLU A 74 -16.57 -10.36 -1.19
CA GLU A 74 -17.70 -10.38 -2.13
C GLU A 74 -19.05 -10.75 -1.47
N ARG A 75 -19.04 -11.29 -0.26
CA ARG A 75 -20.25 -11.64 0.50
C ARG A 75 -20.66 -10.54 1.48
N GLY A 76 -19.90 -9.44 1.54
CA GLY A 76 -20.11 -8.35 2.50
C GLY A 76 -19.57 -8.67 3.90
N THR A 77 -18.81 -9.74 4.06
CA THR A 77 -18.13 -10.08 5.32
C THR A 77 -16.84 -9.26 5.44
N PRO A 78 -16.35 -8.90 6.65
CA PRO A 78 -15.07 -8.21 6.77
C PRO A 78 -13.96 -8.95 6.02
N ALA A 79 -13.22 -8.23 5.18
CA ALA A 79 -12.17 -8.85 4.37
C ALA A 79 -11.11 -9.49 5.29
N PRO A 80 -10.62 -10.71 4.99
CA PRO A 80 -9.64 -11.42 5.81
C PRO A 80 -8.21 -10.88 5.62
N VAL A 81 -8.07 -9.55 5.58
CA VAL A 81 -6.82 -8.84 5.31
C VAL A 81 -6.12 -8.36 6.59
N THR A 82 -6.62 -8.79 7.74
CA THR A 82 -6.09 -8.44 9.07
C THR A 82 -5.32 -9.65 9.61
N HIS A 83 -4.08 -9.43 10.03
CA HIS A 83 -3.28 -10.47 10.66
C HIS A 83 -3.52 -10.53 12.18
N PRO A 84 -3.57 -11.72 12.79
CA PRO A 84 -3.86 -11.86 14.22
C PRO A 84 -2.92 -11.07 15.14
N SER A 85 -1.63 -11.02 14.82
CA SER A 85 -0.60 -10.39 15.66
C SER A 85 -0.32 -8.93 15.33
N TYR A 86 -0.60 -8.50 14.09
CA TYR A 86 -0.15 -7.20 13.58
C TYR A 86 -1.29 -6.31 13.11
N GLY A 87 -2.53 -6.82 13.08
CA GLY A 87 -3.67 -6.08 12.58
C GLY A 87 -3.64 -5.92 11.05
N PHE A 88 -4.31 -4.87 10.57
CA PHE A 88 -4.26 -4.48 9.16
C PHE A 88 -2.95 -3.75 8.90
N MET A 89 -2.23 -4.14 7.85
CA MET A 89 -0.99 -3.49 7.44
C MET A 89 -0.86 -3.54 5.91
N VAL A 90 -0.26 -2.50 5.35
CA VAL A 90 -0.06 -2.32 3.91
C VAL A 90 1.43 -2.09 3.67
N ASP A 91 2.04 -2.88 2.78
CA ASP A 91 3.44 -2.68 2.38
C ASP A 91 3.59 -1.59 1.33
N GLY A 92 2.57 -1.44 0.48
CA GLY A 92 2.55 -0.29 -0.41
C GLY A 92 1.47 -0.31 -1.48
N MET A 93 1.31 0.88 -2.03
CA MET A 93 0.51 1.24 -3.19
C MET A 93 1.19 2.45 -3.83
N ASN A 94 0.92 2.72 -5.11
CA ASN A 94 1.48 3.87 -5.82
C ASN A 94 0.46 4.45 -6.81
N SER A 95 0.81 5.48 -7.58
CA SER A 95 -0.12 6.09 -8.55
C SER A 95 -0.76 5.09 -9.52
N HIS A 96 -0.03 4.04 -9.92
CA HIS A 96 -0.53 3.00 -10.82
C HIS A 96 -1.42 1.97 -10.12
N SER A 97 -1.52 1.97 -8.79
CA SER A 97 -2.49 1.15 -8.05
C SER A 97 -3.93 1.42 -8.47
N LEU A 98 -4.26 2.61 -9.00
CA LEU A 98 -5.60 2.94 -9.46
C LEU A 98 -5.85 2.42 -10.88
N ARG A 99 -6.79 1.48 -11.03
CA ARG A 99 -7.12 0.84 -12.31
C ARG A 99 -8.61 0.49 -12.36
N ASP A 100 -9.30 0.89 -13.43
CA ASP A 100 -10.67 0.47 -13.73
C ASP A 100 -11.66 0.54 -12.55
N GLY A 101 -11.60 1.63 -11.76
CA GLY A 101 -12.46 1.81 -10.59
C GLY A 101 -12.04 1.01 -9.35
N ASN A 102 -10.82 0.46 -9.35
CA ASN A 102 -10.23 -0.30 -8.25
C ASN A 102 -8.93 0.33 -7.76
N LEU A 103 -8.58 0.00 -6.51
CA LEU A 103 -7.29 0.23 -5.89
C LEU A 103 -6.60 -1.13 -5.68
N ASP A 104 -5.48 -1.35 -6.38
CA ASP A 104 -4.60 -2.49 -6.16
C ASP A 104 -3.55 -2.15 -5.09
N TRP A 105 -3.33 -3.02 -4.12
CA TRP A 105 -2.41 -2.76 -3.01
C TRP A 105 -1.78 -4.04 -2.47
N MET A 106 -0.58 -3.92 -1.90
CA MET A 106 0.12 -5.05 -1.28
C MET A 106 -0.09 -5.03 0.23
N GLY A 107 -0.63 -6.11 0.77
CA GLY A 107 -0.63 -6.39 2.21
C GLY A 107 0.71 -6.97 2.67
N VAL A 108 1.01 -6.84 3.95
CA VAL A 108 2.30 -7.24 4.51
C VAL A 108 2.56 -8.76 4.47
N PHE A 109 1.54 -9.59 4.27
CA PHE A 109 1.64 -11.07 4.24
C PHE A 109 1.63 -11.62 2.81
N ASN A 110 2.43 -11.01 1.93
CA ASN A 110 2.55 -11.36 0.51
C ASN A 110 1.28 -11.25 -0.36
N SER A 111 0.11 -10.92 0.20
CA SER A 111 -1.09 -10.81 -0.62
C SER A 111 -1.11 -9.50 -1.40
N VAL A 112 -1.36 -9.62 -2.69
CA VAL A 112 -1.71 -8.49 -3.56
C VAL A 112 -3.22 -8.51 -3.69
N ASN A 113 -3.86 -7.40 -3.34
CA ASN A 113 -5.29 -7.27 -3.22
C ASN A 113 -5.79 -6.19 -4.17
N THR A 114 -7.05 -6.31 -4.58
CA THR A 114 -7.80 -5.26 -5.28
C THR A 114 -9.01 -4.90 -4.45
N THR A 115 -9.30 -3.60 -4.33
CA THR A 115 -10.48 -3.07 -3.64
C THR A 115 -11.26 -2.17 -4.59
N GLU A 116 -12.56 -2.45 -4.78
CA GLU A 116 -13.46 -1.61 -5.57
C GLU A 116 -13.68 -0.26 -4.85
N LEU A 117 -13.45 0.84 -5.57
CA LEU A 117 -13.42 2.18 -4.97
C LEU A 117 -14.79 2.66 -4.48
N SER A 118 -15.87 2.19 -5.12
CA SER A 118 -17.26 2.58 -4.84
C SER A 118 -17.91 1.80 -3.70
N THR A 119 -17.39 0.62 -3.36
CA THR A 119 -18.06 -0.31 -2.44
C THR A 119 -17.17 -0.78 -1.29
N GLY A 120 -15.84 -0.77 -1.46
CA GLY A 120 -14.90 -1.39 -0.52
C GLY A 120 -14.78 -2.90 -0.66
N VAL A 121 -15.47 -3.51 -1.64
CA VAL A 121 -15.34 -4.96 -1.91
C VAL A 121 -13.90 -5.26 -2.32
N THR A 122 -13.29 -6.18 -1.59
CA THR A 122 -11.88 -6.51 -1.62
C THR A 122 -11.71 -7.99 -1.89
N ARG A 123 -10.81 -8.32 -2.81
CA ARG A 123 -10.39 -9.69 -3.08
C ARG A 123 -8.89 -9.76 -3.29
N GLU A 124 -8.30 -10.90 -2.94
CA GLU A 124 -6.93 -11.19 -3.32
C GLU A 124 -6.85 -11.38 -4.84
N LEU A 125 -5.87 -10.77 -5.47
CA LEU A 125 -5.50 -11.03 -6.86
C LEU A 125 -4.58 -12.25 -6.92
N PHE A 126 -3.50 -12.21 -6.15
CA PHE A 126 -2.53 -13.30 -6.04
C PHE A 126 -1.67 -13.12 -4.77
N THR A 127 -0.94 -14.17 -4.42
CA THR A 127 0.08 -14.16 -3.37
C THR A 127 1.48 -14.10 -3.99
N VAL A 128 2.32 -13.19 -3.53
CA VAL A 128 3.73 -13.11 -3.91
C VAL A 128 4.50 -14.29 -3.31
N PRO A 129 5.31 -15.02 -4.10
CA PRO A 129 6.07 -16.16 -3.57
C PRO A 129 7.08 -15.78 -2.47
N GLY A 130 7.18 -16.65 -1.46
CA GLY A 130 8.19 -16.60 -0.40
C GLY A 130 7.65 -16.07 0.92
N ASP A 131 8.13 -16.59 2.05
CA ASP A 131 7.68 -16.17 3.38
C ASP A 131 8.49 -14.97 3.86
N ILE A 132 7.84 -13.81 4.00
CA ILE A 132 8.43 -12.54 4.47
C ILE A 132 8.40 -12.50 6.01
N ASP A 133 9.53 -12.20 6.64
CA ASP A 133 9.55 -11.80 8.05
C ASP A 133 9.31 -10.28 8.12
N VAL A 134 8.09 -9.92 8.49
CA VAL A 134 7.63 -8.52 8.58
C VAL A 134 8.43 -7.67 9.57
N ALA A 135 9.15 -8.30 10.51
CA ALA A 135 9.97 -7.62 11.50
C ALA A 135 11.42 -7.39 11.04
N ALA A 136 11.90 -8.13 10.03
CA ALA A 136 13.31 -8.15 9.63
C ALA A 136 13.52 -7.80 8.15
N ASP A 137 12.66 -8.29 7.27
CA ASP A 137 12.77 -8.12 5.83
C ASP A 137 12.24 -6.75 5.38
N LEU A 138 12.85 -6.20 4.33
CA LEU A 138 12.41 -4.95 3.72
C LEU A 138 11.81 -5.24 2.35
N ARG A 139 10.61 -4.72 2.10
CA ARG A 139 9.94 -4.86 0.81
C ARG A 139 9.44 -3.53 0.29
N ALA A 140 9.63 -3.33 -1.01
CA ALA A 140 9.09 -2.20 -1.75
C ALA A 140 8.28 -2.70 -2.96
N PRO A 141 6.95 -2.77 -2.85
CA PRO A 141 6.08 -3.04 -3.99
C PRO A 141 5.94 -1.81 -4.89
N THR A 142 5.72 -2.05 -6.18
CA THR A 142 5.48 -1.03 -7.18
C THR A 142 4.59 -1.61 -8.26
N PHE A 143 3.40 -1.04 -8.42
CA PHE A 143 2.50 -1.33 -9.54
C PHE A 143 2.92 -0.52 -10.77
N THR A 144 2.71 -1.10 -11.94
CA THR A 144 2.74 -0.47 -13.27
C THR A 144 1.45 -0.82 -13.99
N ASP A 145 1.21 -0.34 -15.21
CA ASP A 145 -0.03 -0.66 -15.93
C ASP A 145 -0.19 -2.17 -16.21
N THR A 146 0.93 -2.88 -16.42
CA THR A 146 0.94 -4.30 -16.83
C THR A 146 1.60 -5.25 -15.83
N SER A 147 2.46 -4.74 -14.96
CA SER A 147 3.27 -5.55 -14.05
C SER A 147 3.13 -5.13 -12.58
N PHE A 148 3.33 -6.10 -11.69
CA PHE A 148 3.64 -5.88 -10.28
C PHE A 148 5.13 -6.15 -10.06
N VAL A 149 5.84 -5.19 -9.48
CA VAL A 149 7.27 -5.29 -9.19
C VAL A 149 7.47 -5.26 -7.68
N SER A 150 8.23 -6.20 -7.15
CA SER A 150 8.63 -6.19 -5.74
C SER A 150 10.15 -6.26 -5.64
N ALA A 151 10.75 -5.28 -4.97
CA ALA A 151 12.10 -5.44 -4.42
C ALA A 151 11.99 -5.93 -2.99
N THR A 152 12.72 -6.99 -2.67
CA THR A 152 12.81 -7.54 -1.32
C THR A 152 14.25 -7.69 -0.92
N ILE A 153 14.61 -7.17 0.27
CA ILE A 153 15.86 -7.43 0.96
C ILE A 153 15.53 -8.37 2.12
N TRP A 154 16.09 -9.57 2.04
CA TRP A 154 15.92 -10.64 3.01
C TRP A 154 17.04 -10.54 4.05
N ASP A 155 16.72 -10.36 5.32
CA ASP A 155 17.72 -10.18 6.38
C ASP A 155 18.56 -11.46 6.56
N GLU A 156 17.91 -12.55 6.99
CA GLU A 156 18.61 -13.79 7.34
C GLU A 156 19.24 -14.51 6.14
N ARG A 157 18.82 -14.14 4.92
CA ARG A 157 19.31 -14.76 3.67
C ARG A 157 20.45 -13.99 3.02
N ASP A 158 20.80 -12.82 3.56
CA ASP A 158 21.83 -11.93 2.99
C ASP A 158 21.60 -11.68 1.48
N LYS A 159 20.34 -11.50 1.10
CA LYS A 159 19.91 -11.53 -0.30
C LYS A 159 18.96 -10.39 -0.61
N ALA A 160 19.14 -9.78 -1.77
CA ALA A 160 18.17 -8.84 -2.31
C ALA A 160 17.76 -9.24 -3.72
N THR A 161 16.46 -9.20 -4.00
CA THR A 161 15.88 -9.58 -5.29
C THR A 161 14.89 -8.54 -5.75
N VAL A 162 14.78 -8.39 -7.06
CA VAL A 162 13.63 -7.78 -7.71
C VAL A 162 12.90 -8.85 -8.49
N THR A 163 11.60 -8.99 -8.21
CA THR A 163 10.70 -9.89 -8.92
C THR A 163 9.69 -9.06 -9.70
N ILE A 164 9.50 -9.40 -10.96
CA ILE A 164 8.49 -8.84 -11.85
C ILE A 164 7.44 -9.93 -12.08
N GLN A 165 6.19 -9.58 -11.86
CA GLN A 165 5.04 -10.46 -11.98
C GLN A 165 4.00 -9.82 -12.90
N ASP A 166 3.23 -10.64 -13.60
CA ASP A 166 2.00 -10.19 -14.22
C ASP A 166 1.10 -9.54 -13.15
N ARG A 167 0.56 -8.37 -13.47
CA ARG A 167 -0.20 -7.56 -12.51
C ARG A 167 -1.49 -8.23 -12.02
N LEU A 168 -2.07 -9.14 -12.78
CA LEU A 168 -3.38 -9.72 -12.49
C LEU A 168 -3.27 -11.16 -12.00
N THR A 169 -2.38 -11.94 -12.60
CA THR A 169 -2.22 -13.36 -12.26
C THR A 169 -1.14 -13.62 -11.23
N GLY A 170 -0.19 -12.70 -11.08
CA GLY A 170 0.98 -12.89 -10.22
C GLY A 170 2.04 -13.80 -10.85
N ASP A 171 1.90 -14.20 -12.11
CA ASP A 171 2.87 -15.05 -12.79
C ASP A 171 4.22 -14.35 -12.87
N VAL A 172 5.26 -15.00 -12.35
CA VAL A 172 6.62 -14.45 -12.36
C VAL A 172 7.14 -14.41 -13.80
N THR A 173 7.41 -13.22 -14.31
CA THR A 173 7.99 -13.03 -15.64
C THR A 173 9.52 -12.94 -15.59
N SER A 174 10.06 -12.38 -14.49
CA SER A 174 11.49 -12.26 -14.29
C SER A 174 11.83 -12.10 -12.81
N THR A 175 12.98 -12.62 -12.42
CA THR A 175 13.61 -12.36 -11.12
C THR A 175 15.09 -12.07 -11.33
N PHE A 176 15.61 -11.04 -10.68
CA PHE A 176 17.05 -10.77 -10.67
C PHE A 176 17.53 -10.36 -9.28
N GLU A 177 18.78 -10.68 -8.98
CA GLU A 177 19.42 -10.32 -7.73
C GLU A 177 19.98 -8.90 -7.77
N VAL A 178 19.97 -8.23 -6.63
CA VAL A 178 20.46 -6.85 -6.46
C VAL A 178 21.48 -6.82 -5.32
N PRO A 179 22.67 -7.43 -5.47
CA PRO A 179 23.58 -7.66 -4.33
C PRO A 179 24.07 -6.40 -3.63
N PHE A 180 24.05 -5.24 -4.31
CA PHE A 180 24.42 -3.97 -3.68
C PHE A 180 23.40 -3.48 -2.66
N ALA A 181 22.13 -3.89 -2.75
CA ALA A 181 21.08 -3.45 -1.84
C ALA A 181 21.26 -4.03 -0.43
N VAL A 182 21.80 -5.26 -0.33
CA VAL A 182 22.21 -5.88 0.93
C VAL A 182 23.27 -5.02 1.63
N ARG A 183 24.35 -4.67 0.92
CA ARG A 183 25.41 -3.80 1.47
C ARG A 183 24.89 -2.42 1.89
N ALA A 184 23.94 -1.86 1.14
CA ALA A 184 23.32 -0.59 1.47
C ALA A 184 22.53 -0.68 2.79
N ARG A 185 21.79 -1.78 2.98
CA ARG A 185 21.07 -2.06 4.24
C ARG A 185 22.03 -2.15 5.43
N ASP A 186 23.15 -2.84 5.30
CA ASP A 186 24.15 -2.96 6.36
C ASP A 186 24.77 -1.60 6.76
N GLN A 187 24.72 -0.62 5.85
CA GLN A 187 25.11 0.77 6.10
C GLN A 187 23.99 1.60 6.74
N GLY A 188 22.87 0.98 7.13
CA GLY A 188 21.71 1.62 7.73
C GLY A 188 20.75 2.26 6.73
N LEU A 189 20.88 1.97 5.43
CA LEU A 189 19.91 2.46 4.44
C LEU A 189 18.66 1.57 4.42
N ILE A 190 17.52 2.18 4.13
CA ILE A 190 16.22 1.49 4.07
C ILE A 190 15.69 1.51 2.63
N LEU A 191 15.10 0.39 2.21
CA LEU A 191 14.38 0.30 0.96
C LEU A 191 13.00 0.95 1.11
N ARG A 192 12.69 1.92 0.25
CA ARG A 192 11.41 2.64 0.26
C ARG A 192 10.55 2.38 -0.97
N SER A 193 11.17 2.39 -2.14
CA SER A 193 10.49 2.21 -3.42
C SER A 193 11.47 1.71 -4.49
N VAL A 194 10.93 1.28 -5.62
CA VAL A 194 11.69 0.89 -6.81
C VAL A 194 11.24 1.76 -7.97
N ALA A 195 12.19 2.41 -8.65
CA ALA A 195 11.89 3.08 -9.90
C ALA A 195 11.76 2.05 -11.02
N VAL A 196 10.60 2.03 -11.66
CA VAL A 196 10.27 1.15 -12.80
C VAL A 196 10.21 1.96 -14.09
N ARG A 197 10.64 1.36 -15.20
CA ARG A 197 10.60 2.02 -16.50
C ARG A 197 9.13 2.20 -16.94
N PRO A 198 8.76 3.34 -17.55
CA PRO A 198 7.45 3.49 -18.18
C PRO A 198 7.21 2.42 -19.25
N GLY A 199 6.07 1.73 -19.21
CA GLY A 199 5.68 0.70 -20.18
C GLY A 199 6.24 -0.71 -19.91
N LEU A 200 6.73 -0.94 -18.69
CA LEU A 200 6.95 -2.27 -18.12
C LEU A 200 5.67 -2.77 -17.47
#